data_AF-A0A090SSW4-F1
#
_entry.id   AF-A0A090SSW4-F1
#
_cell.length_a   1.000
_cell.length_b   1.000
_cell.length_c   1.000
_cell.angle_alpha   90.00
_cell.angle_beta   90.00
_cell.angle_gamma   90.00
#
_symmetry.space_group_name_H-M   'P 1'
#
loop_
_entity.id
_entity.type
_entity.pdbx_description
1 polymer ?
#
loop_
_entity_poly.entity_id
_entity_poly.type
_entity_poly.pdbx_seq_one_letter_code
_entity_poly.pdbx_strand_id
1 'polypeptide(L)' 'MVLGEEKALQVAEQHSIPALIIVKTEDGFNEIASEAFKPYLTNNG' A
#
# COMPACT_ATOMS: atom_id res chain seq x y z
N MET A 1 -9.09 1.20 6.74
CA MET A 1 -8.39 0.46 7.83
C MET A 1 -8.47 1.27 9.12
N VAL A 2 -8.38 0.61 10.28
CA VAL A 2 -8.41 1.28 11.60
C VAL A 2 -7.23 2.25 11.80
N LEU A 3 -6.06 1.93 11.24
CA LEU A 3 -4.82 2.69 11.46
C LEU A 3 -4.66 3.94 10.57
N GLY A 4 -5.45 4.08 9.50
CA GLY A 4 -5.17 5.04 8.43
C GLY A 4 -3.99 4.60 7.53
N GLU A 5 -3.83 5.25 6.39
CA GLU A 5 -2.89 4.89 5.32
C GLU A 5 -1.42 4.99 5.74
N GLU A 6 -1.03 6.06 6.43
CA GLU A 6 0.37 6.29 6.83
C GLU A 6 0.86 5.24 7.84
N LYS A 7 0.09 5.02 8.92
CA LYS A 7 0.45 4.04 9.95
C LYS A 7 0.31 2.61 9.45
N ALA A 8 -0.65 2.33 8.58
CA ALA A 8 -0.77 1.02 7.95
C ALA A 8 0.46 0.71 7.09
N LEU A 9 0.96 1.68 6.30
CA LEU A 9 2.18 1.51 5.52
C LEU A 9 3.40 1.32 6.43
N GLN A 10 3.54 2.14 7.47
CA GLN A 10 4.68 2.02 8.40
C GLN A 10 4.76 0.63 9.05
N VAL A 11 3.62 0.11 9.52
CA VAL A 11 3.55 -1.25 10.09
C VAL A 11 3.86 -2.29 9.03
N ALA A 12 3.37 -2.11 7.79
CA ALA A 12 3.66 -3.02 6.69
C ALA A 12 5.16 -3.09 6.38
N GLU A 13 5.85 -1.95 6.32
CA GLU A 13 7.30 -1.88 6.12
C GLU A 13 8.07 -2.52 7.28
N GLN A 14 7.73 -2.17 8.52
CA GLN A 14 8.43 -2.68 9.72
C GLN A 14 8.37 -4.20 9.87
N HIS A 15 7.26 -4.81 9.43
CA HIS A 15 7.02 -6.24 9.56
C HIS A 15 7.16 -7.00 8.25
N SER A 16 7.63 -6.35 7.17
CA SER A 16 7.74 -6.94 5.83
C SER A 16 6.44 -7.59 5.36
N ILE A 17 5.31 -6.96 5.66
CA ILE A 17 3.99 -7.42 5.26
C ILE A 17 3.74 -6.91 3.83
N PRO A 18 3.49 -7.79 2.85
CA PRO A 18 3.11 -7.37 1.51
C PRO A 18 1.69 -6.78 1.54
N ALA A 19 1.59 -5.45 1.53
CA ALA A 19 0.34 -4.71 1.51
C ALA A 19 0.22 -3.81 0.28
N LEU A 20 -0.99 -3.74 -0.27
CA LEU A 20 -1.45 -2.73 -1.22
C LEU A 20 -2.58 -1.94 -0.55
N ILE A 21 -2.40 -0.63 -0.42
CA ILE A 21 -3.31 0.29 0.26
C ILE A 21 -3.91 1.21 -0.79
N ILE A 22 -5.23 1.15 -0.97
CA ILE A 22 -5.98 2.03 -1.86
C ILE A 22 -6.60 3.16 -1.03
N VAL A 23 -6.23 4.39 -1.32
CA VAL A 23 -6.63 5.59 -0.59
C VAL A 23 -7.55 6.45 -1.47
N LYS A 24 -8.69 6.89 -0.94
CA LYS A 24 -9.55 7.86 -1.65
C LYS A 24 -8.85 9.22 -1.64
N THR A 25 -8.66 9.81 -2.82
CA THR A 25 -8.21 11.20 -2.98
C THR A 25 -9.41 12.11 -3.25
N GLU A 26 -9.21 13.40 -3.48
CA GLU A 26 -10.31 14.30 -3.87
C GLU A 26 -10.98 13.82 -5.16
N ASP A 27 -10.18 13.62 -6.22
CA ASP A 27 -10.67 13.32 -7.57
C ASP A 27 -10.65 11.83 -7.95
N GLY A 28 -10.23 10.94 -7.05
CA GLY A 28 -10.11 9.52 -7.39
C GLY A 28 -9.57 8.65 -6.28
N PHE A 29 -8.63 7.78 -6.64
CA PHE A 29 -7.92 6.87 -5.74
C PHE A 29 -6.42 6.92 -6.02
N ASN A 30 -5.63 6.70 -4.97
CA ASN A 30 -4.19 6.49 -5.05
C ASN A 30 -3.86 5.10 -4.51
N GLU A 31 -2.85 4.47 -5.10
CA GLU A 31 -2.37 3.16 -4.68
C GLU A 31 -0.99 3.30 -4.04
N ILE A 32 -0.84 2.73 -2.85
CA ILE A 32 0.41 2.72 -2.10
C ILE A 32 0.76 1.26 -1.81
N ALA A 33 1.91 0.82 -2.30
CA ALA A 33 2.41 -0.54 -2.09
C ALA A 33 3.58 -0.51 -1.11
N SER A 34 3.58 -1.44 -0.16
CA SER A 34 4.77 -1.70 0.66
C SER A 34 5.92 -2.25 -0.17
N GLU A 35 7.18 -2.09 0.27
CA GLU A 35 8.35 -2.65 -0.40
C GLU A 35 8.21 -4.17 -0.60
N ALA A 36 7.71 -4.87 0.42
CA ALA A 36 7.45 -6.31 0.36
C ALA A 36 6.38 -6.71 -0.67
N PHE A 37 5.51 -5.78 -1.08
CA PHE A 37 4.47 -6.03 -2.07
C PHE A 37 4.96 -5.87 -3.52
N LYS A 38 6.06 -5.14 -3.75
CA LYS A 38 6.59 -4.88 -5.10
C LYS A 38 6.82 -6.12 -5.97
N PRO A 39 7.29 -7.28 -5.46
CA PRO A 39 7.46 -8.47 -6.29
C PRO A 39 6.16 -9.01 -6.90
N TYR A 40 5.01 -8.68 -6.33
CA TYR A 40 3.69 -9.11 -6.81
C TYR A 40 3.09 -8.14 -7.83
N LEU A 41 3.63 -6.93 -7.94
CA LEU A 41 3.26 -5.97 -8.98
C LEU A 41 3.81 -6.48 -10.31
N THR A 42 3.00 -7.31 -10.96
CA THR A 42 3.29 -7.74 -12.33
C THR A 42 2.95 -6.58 -13.24
N ASN A 43 3.94 -6.03 -13.94
CA ASN A 43 3.71 -5.08 -15.04
C ASN A 43 3.01 -5.83 -16.18
N ASN A 44 1.70 -5.99 -16.09
CA ASN A 44 0.87 -6.29 -17.25
C ASN A 44 0.69 -4.98 -18.01
N GLY A 45 1.69 -4.66 -18.84
CA GLY A 45 1.62 -3.56 -19.80
C GLY A 45 0.55 -3.80 -20.87
#